data_AF-A0A6P0K0Q2-F1
#
_entry.id   AF-A0A6P0K0Q2-F1
#
_cell.length_a   1.000
_cell.length_b   1.000
_cell.length_c   1.000
_cell.angle_alpha   90.00
_cell.angle_beta   90.00
_cell.angle_gamma   90.00
#
_symmetry.space_group_name_H-M   'P 1'
#
loop_
_entity.id
_entity.type
_entity.pdbx_description
1 polymer ?
#
loop_
_entity_poly.entity_id
_entity_poly.type
_entity_poly.pdbx_seq_one_letter_code
_entity_poly.pdbx_strand_id
1 'polypeptide(L)'
;MFWEHEPIPQKAFILICQAVGIDKYENILEDYFSTIRTKMTDAEILKASLRDLGITVKTDADVRGFNGLTINCDIVAVLEGEYDIGWSRSSDGYFNMIANFWGVYKKHNQTQLINSIIQKYNVNKTIKKVKQRRSGNLSESINTKNKCPRCDSKQTIKYGYFQGKQNYKCQNCGTQFCES
;
A
#
# COMPACT_ATOMS: atom_id res chain seq x y z
N MET A 1 21.93 -10.50 30.60
CA MET A 1 21.33 -9.36 31.33
C MET A 1 19.85 -9.38 30.99
N PHE A 2 19.00 -9.64 31.98
CA PHE A 2 17.68 -10.28 31.86
C PHE A 2 16.53 -9.34 31.41
N TRP A 3 16.83 -8.19 30.84
CA TRP A 3 15.82 -7.22 30.41
C TRP A 3 16.04 -6.90 28.93
N GLU A 4 15.51 -7.77 28.06
CA GLU A 4 15.25 -7.39 26.69
C GLU A 4 14.05 -6.43 26.65
N HIS A 5 14.08 -5.49 25.70
CA HIS A 5 13.21 -4.33 25.53
C HIS A 5 11.74 -4.68 25.24
N GLU A 6 11.06 -5.36 26.16
CA GLU A 6 9.61 -5.51 26.10
C GLU A 6 8.97 -4.16 26.50
N PRO A 7 8.12 -3.57 25.63
CA PRO A 7 7.43 -2.34 25.96
C PRO A 7 6.51 -2.57 27.17
N ILE A 8 6.54 -1.66 28.14
CA ILE A 8 5.69 -1.73 29.33
C ILE A 8 4.22 -1.77 28.86
N PRO A 9 3.46 -2.84 29.19
CA PRO A 9 2.06 -2.90 28.83
C PRO A 9 1.29 -1.72 29.41
N GLN A 10 0.38 -1.15 28.64
CA GLN A 10 -0.34 0.08 29.03
C GLN A 10 -0.99 -0.02 30.42
N LYS A 11 -1.57 -1.18 30.77
CA LYS A 11 -2.12 -1.44 32.09
C LYS A 11 -1.07 -1.33 33.20
N ALA A 12 0.14 -1.83 32.96
CA ALA A 12 1.25 -1.73 33.91
C ALA A 12 1.72 -0.29 34.06
N PHE A 13 1.80 0.48 32.96
CA PHE A 13 2.14 1.90 33.00
C PHE A 13 1.12 2.71 33.83
N ILE A 14 -0.18 2.51 33.60
CA ILE A 14 -1.25 3.19 34.35
C ILE A 14 -1.15 2.87 35.86
N LEU A 15 -0.96 1.60 36.21
CA LEU A 15 -0.81 1.18 37.61
C LEU A 15 0.43 1.80 38.27
N ILE A 16 1.54 1.91 37.55
CA ILE A 16 2.74 2.59 38.03
C ILE A 16 2.43 4.07 38.30
N CYS A 17 1.82 4.78 37.34
CA CYS A 17 1.47 6.19 37.51
C CYS A 17 0.56 6.43 38.72
N GLN A 18 -0.46 5.58 38.91
CA GLN A 18 -1.34 5.63 40.08
C GLN A 18 -0.58 5.36 41.39
N ALA A 19 0.32 4.38 41.40
CA ALA A 19 1.10 4.04 42.59
C ALA A 19 2.09 5.14 43.01
N VAL A 20 2.57 5.96 42.07
CA VAL A 20 3.49 7.09 42.35
C VAL A 20 2.79 8.45 42.46
N GLY A 21 1.45 8.50 42.45
CA GLY A 21 0.68 9.74 42.59
C GLY A 21 0.77 10.68 41.37
N ILE A 22 1.01 10.11 40.17
CA ILE A 22 0.89 10.87 38.91
C ILE A 22 -0.57 10.76 38.46
N ASP A 23 -1.37 11.79 38.74
CA ASP A 23 -2.82 11.75 38.49
C ASP A 23 -3.21 12.27 37.09
N LYS A 24 -2.24 12.79 36.34
CA LYS A 24 -2.42 13.39 35.00
C LYS A 24 -1.56 12.73 33.91
N TYR A 25 -1.30 11.43 34.03
CA TYR A 25 -0.51 10.70 33.03
C TYR A 25 -1.16 10.68 31.63
N GLU A 26 -2.48 10.84 31.56
CA GLU A 26 -3.22 10.94 30.30
C GLU A 26 -2.76 12.14 29.47
N ASN A 27 -2.45 13.28 30.11
CA ASN A 27 -1.93 14.46 29.42
C ASN A 27 -0.54 14.24 28.81
N ILE A 28 0.28 13.37 29.41
CA ILE A 28 1.63 13.04 28.95
C ILE A 28 1.59 12.08 27.75
N LEU A 29 0.57 11.22 27.66
CA LEU A 29 0.37 10.33 26.50
C LEU A 29 -0.41 11.03 25.38
N GLU A 30 -1.21 12.03 25.74
CA GLU A 30 -2.02 12.81 24.81
C GLU A 30 -1.21 13.78 23.98
N ASP A 31 -0.08 14.31 24.42
CA ASP A 31 0.68 15.31 23.64
C ASP A 31 1.66 14.71 22.62
N TYR A 32 1.83 13.39 22.58
CA TYR A 32 2.91 12.75 21.83
C TYR A 32 2.48 12.07 20.53
N PHE A 33 3.19 12.39 19.44
CA PHE A 33 3.13 11.63 18.20
C PHE A 33 4.06 10.42 18.27
N SER A 34 3.49 9.24 18.09
CA SER A 34 4.26 8.00 17.96
C SER A 34 4.61 7.75 16.50
N THR A 35 5.81 7.22 16.28
CA THR A 35 6.28 6.79 14.96
C THR A 35 6.50 5.28 14.93
N ILE A 36 5.82 4.59 14.02
CA ILE A 36 5.92 3.14 13.81
C ILE A 36 6.47 2.89 12.40
N ARG A 37 7.61 2.19 12.31
CA ARG A 37 8.18 1.80 11.01
C ARG A 37 7.31 0.74 10.35
N THR A 38 6.98 0.90 9.07
CA THR A 38 6.19 -0.06 8.30
C THR A 38 6.99 -0.73 7.20
N LYS A 39 6.45 -1.81 6.61
CA LYS A 39 6.99 -2.43 5.37
C LYS A 39 6.35 -1.86 4.10
N MET A 40 5.65 -0.72 4.20
CA MET A 40 5.01 -0.05 3.08
C MET A 40 6.04 0.82 2.36
N THR A 41 6.02 0.79 1.03
CA THR A 41 7.05 1.41 0.18
C THR A 41 6.46 2.08 -1.06
N ASP A 42 5.18 1.88 -1.35
CA ASP A 42 4.53 2.38 -2.58
C ASP A 42 3.40 3.32 -2.21
N ALA A 43 3.61 4.62 -2.48
CA ALA A 43 2.69 5.69 -2.14
C ALA A 43 1.32 5.51 -2.82
N GLU A 44 1.29 5.12 -4.10
CA GLU A 44 0.04 4.97 -4.84
C GLU A 44 -0.78 3.79 -4.32
N ILE A 45 -0.12 2.67 -3.97
CA ILE A 45 -0.81 1.55 -3.33
C ILE A 45 -1.38 1.99 -1.98
N LEU A 46 -0.64 2.74 -1.17
CA LEU A 46 -1.11 3.22 0.13
C LEU A 46 -2.34 4.13 -0.03
N LYS A 47 -2.25 5.15 -0.88
CA LYS A 47 -3.38 6.06 -1.17
C LYS A 47 -4.61 5.31 -1.68
N ALA A 48 -4.43 4.36 -2.60
CA ALA A 48 -5.53 3.53 -3.10
C ALA A 48 -6.14 2.67 -1.99
N SER A 49 -5.31 2.08 -1.13
CA SER A 49 -5.78 1.22 -0.04
C SER A 49 -6.59 1.98 1.00
N LEU A 50 -6.19 3.22 1.34
CA LEU A 50 -6.95 4.09 2.22
C LEU A 50 -8.31 4.47 1.60
N ARG A 51 -8.33 4.85 0.32
CA ARG A 51 -9.58 5.19 -0.39
C ARG A 51 -10.54 4.00 -0.50
N ASP A 52 -10.01 2.81 -0.75
CA ASP A 52 -10.83 1.60 -0.80
C ASP A 52 -11.46 1.25 0.56
N LEU A 53 -10.89 1.74 1.67
CA LEU A 53 -11.47 1.63 3.01
C LEU A 53 -12.45 2.78 3.32
N GLY A 54 -12.73 3.66 2.35
CA GLY A 54 -13.58 4.84 2.54
C GLY A 54 -12.89 5.99 3.28
N ILE A 55 -11.58 5.92 3.47
CA ILE A 55 -10.82 6.94 4.20
C ILE A 55 -10.41 8.07 3.25
N THR A 56 -10.64 9.31 3.67
CA THR A 56 -10.20 10.49 2.92
C THR A 56 -8.68 10.63 3.00
N VAL A 57 -8.05 10.90 1.86
CA VAL A 57 -6.58 10.97 1.75
C VAL A 57 -6.15 12.35 1.29
N LYS A 58 -5.24 12.97 2.05
CA LYS A 58 -4.49 14.17 1.65
C LYS A 58 -3.02 13.80 1.42
N THR A 59 -2.31 14.64 0.68
CA THR A 59 -0.87 14.49 0.39
C THR A 59 -0.14 15.76 0.75
N ASP A 60 1.08 15.64 1.27
CA ASP A 60 1.87 16.77 1.79
C ASP A 60 1.01 17.66 2.70
N ALA A 61 0.53 17.05 3.78
CA ALA A 61 -0.46 17.65 4.65
C ALA A 61 -0.15 17.36 6.11
N ASP A 62 -0.76 18.15 6.97
CA ASP A 62 -0.61 18.05 8.41
C ASP A 62 -1.51 16.96 9.00
N VAL A 63 -0.92 16.07 9.78
CA VAL A 63 -1.61 15.11 10.64
C VAL A 63 -2.06 15.83 11.90
N ARG A 64 -3.36 15.77 12.22
CA ARG A 64 -3.92 16.36 13.44
C ARG A 64 -3.63 15.49 14.67
N GLY A 65 -3.17 16.13 15.73
CA GLY A 65 -2.89 15.57 17.05
C GLY A 65 -3.61 16.33 18.17
N PHE A 66 -3.20 16.10 19.41
CA PHE A 66 -3.84 16.73 20.57
C PHE A 66 -3.63 18.24 20.59
N ASN A 67 -4.67 18.96 21.01
CA ASN A 67 -4.64 20.41 21.25
C ASN A 67 -4.07 21.24 20.08
N GLY A 68 -4.42 20.86 18.85
CA GLY A 68 -3.99 21.56 17.63
C GLY A 68 -2.55 21.30 17.21
N LEU A 69 -1.83 20.39 17.89
CA LEU A 69 -0.52 19.94 17.42
C LEU A 69 -0.67 19.26 16.07
N THR A 70 0.21 19.62 15.14
CA THR A 70 0.27 19.01 13.82
C THR A 70 1.68 18.57 13.46
N ILE A 71 1.77 17.56 12.60
CA ILE A 71 3.03 17.15 11.98
C ILE A 71 2.80 16.91 10.49
N ASN A 72 3.63 17.52 9.65
CA ASN A 72 3.55 17.34 8.20
C ASN A 72 3.94 15.91 7.81
N CYS A 73 3.20 15.32 6.88
CA CYS A 73 3.42 13.98 6.35
C CYS A 73 3.15 13.92 4.84
N ASP A 74 3.83 13.02 4.15
CA ASP A 74 3.68 12.81 2.70
C ASP A 74 2.25 12.38 2.33
N ILE A 75 1.64 11.55 3.17
CA ILE A 75 0.28 11.03 3.00
C ILE A 75 -0.43 11.10 4.35
N VAL A 76 -1.65 11.65 4.37
CA VAL A 76 -2.49 11.74 5.57
C VAL A 76 -3.83 11.06 5.32
N ALA A 77 -4.17 10.11 6.17
CA ALA A 77 -5.50 9.56 6.32
C ALA A 77 -6.29 10.46 7.27
N VAL A 78 -7.27 11.18 6.72
CA VAL A 78 -8.16 12.03 7.51
C VAL A 78 -9.23 11.13 8.13
N LEU A 79 -9.23 11.04 9.45
CA LEU A 79 -10.19 10.23 10.19
C LEU A 79 -11.33 11.09 10.73
N GLU A 80 -12.42 10.43 11.12
CA GLU A 80 -13.47 11.09 11.87
C GLU A 80 -12.96 11.53 13.25
N GLY A 81 -13.20 12.80 13.59
CA GLY A 81 -12.74 13.42 14.84
C GLY A 81 -11.54 14.33 14.65
N GLU A 82 -10.77 14.48 15.72
CA GLU A 82 -9.69 15.48 15.85
C GLU A 82 -8.29 14.90 15.58
N TYR A 83 -8.18 13.61 15.28
CA TYR A 83 -6.92 12.91 15.15
C TYR A 83 -6.81 12.21 13.80
N ASP A 84 -5.64 12.28 13.18
CA ASP A 84 -5.35 11.65 11.90
C ASP A 84 -4.20 10.64 12.01
N ILE A 85 -3.96 9.90 10.92
CA ILE A 85 -2.78 9.05 10.76
C ILE A 85 -2.01 9.53 9.52
N GLY A 86 -0.72 9.76 9.67
CA GLY A 86 0.18 10.12 8.58
C GLY A 86 1.20 9.05 8.24
N TRP A 87 1.79 9.20 7.06
CA TRP A 87 2.95 8.45 6.62
C TRP A 87 3.99 9.39 6.01
N SER A 88 5.23 9.28 6.49
CA SER A 88 6.38 9.97 5.93
C SER A 88 7.44 8.98 5.49
N ARG A 89 8.03 9.22 4.32
CA ARG A 89 9.06 8.37 3.74
C ARG A 89 10.36 8.54 4.51
N SER A 90 10.88 7.42 4.97
CA SER A 90 12.19 7.30 5.59
C SER A 90 13.28 7.20 4.52
N SER A 91 14.53 7.45 4.92
CA SER A 91 15.72 7.40 4.05
C SER A 91 15.97 6.01 3.44
N ASP A 92 15.43 4.97 4.07
CA ASP A 92 15.48 3.58 3.61
C ASP A 92 14.41 3.22 2.56
N GLY A 93 13.56 4.18 2.18
CA GLY A 93 12.48 4.02 1.20
C GLY A 93 11.19 3.41 1.74
N TYR A 94 11.12 3.09 3.04
CA TYR A 94 9.90 2.66 3.71
C TYR A 94 9.13 3.85 4.28
N PHE A 95 7.82 3.68 4.50
CA PHE A 95 7.01 4.66 5.19
C PHE A 95 7.02 4.42 6.71
N ASN A 96 7.25 5.48 7.46
CA ASN A 96 6.99 5.56 8.89
C ASN A 96 5.54 6.02 9.08
N MET A 97 4.75 5.25 9.82
CA MET A 97 3.40 5.63 10.24
C MET A 97 3.50 6.52 11.46
N ILE A 98 2.88 7.69 11.41
CA ILE A 98 2.97 8.73 12.44
C ILE A 98 1.57 9.09 12.89
N ALA A 99 1.29 8.96 14.18
CA ALA A 99 -0.02 9.33 14.73
C ALA A 99 0.05 9.54 16.24
N ASN A 100 -0.91 10.31 16.74
CA ASN A 100 -1.28 10.28 18.15
C ASN A 100 -2.24 9.11 18.38
N PHE A 101 -1.71 7.92 18.65
CA PHE A 101 -2.52 6.70 18.73
C PHE A 101 -3.53 6.70 19.89
N TRP A 102 -3.19 7.37 20.99
CA TRP A 102 -4.09 7.50 22.12
C TRP A 102 -5.33 8.34 21.75
N GLY A 103 -5.13 9.45 21.04
CA GLY A 103 -6.20 10.25 20.47
C GLY A 103 -7.06 9.48 19.45
N VAL A 104 -6.42 8.73 18.56
CA VAL A 104 -7.13 7.87 17.58
C VAL A 104 -8.02 6.83 18.27
N TYR A 105 -7.56 6.22 19.37
CA TYR A 105 -8.33 5.25 20.15
C TYR A 105 -9.66 5.79 20.69
N LYS A 106 -9.77 7.11 20.92
CA LYS A 106 -10.99 7.74 21.46
C LYS A 106 -12.21 7.58 20.55
N LYS A 107 -12.02 7.48 19.23
CA LYS A 107 -13.11 7.32 18.26
C LYS A 107 -12.99 6.09 17.36
N HIS A 108 -11.83 5.44 17.34
CA HIS A 108 -11.56 4.32 16.43
C HIS A 108 -11.02 3.13 17.20
N ASN A 109 -11.44 1.92 16.82
CA ASN A 109 -10.77 0.71 17.26
C ASN A 109 -9.38 0.65 16.60
N GLN A 110 -8.35 1.08 17.32
CA GLN A 110 -6.99 1.24 16.82
C GLN A 110 -6.47 -0.03 16.15
N THR A 111 -6.63 -1.19 16.79
CA THR A 111 -6.15 -2.47 16.26
C THR A 111 -6.86 -2.84 14.97
N GLN A 112 -8.18 -2.69 14.92
CA GLN A 112 -8.95 -2.99 13.70
C GLN A 112 -8.60 -2.03 12.56
N LEU A 113 -8.47 -0.73 12.85
CA LEU A 113 -8.12 0.28 11.85
C LEU A 113 -6.74 0.00 11.23
N ILE A 114 -5.71 -0.15 12.08
CA ILE A 114 -4.34 -0.41 11.61
C ILE A 114 -4.27 -1.72 10.83
N ASN A 115 -4.89 -2.80 11.34
CA ASN A 115 -4.91 -4.09 10.65
C ASN A 115 -5.60 -4.00 9.30
N SER A 116 -6.71 -3.28 9.20
CA SER A 116 -7.44 -3.10 7.94
C SER A 116 -6.59 -2.38 6.90
N ILE A 117 -5.89 -1.30 7.29
CA ILE A 117 -4.98 -0.56 6.41
C ILE A 117 -3.83 -1.47 5.92
N ILE A 118 -3.19 -2.20 6.83
CA ILE A 118 -2.08 -3.11 6.49
C ILE A 118 -2.54 -4.22 5.54
N GLN A 119 -3.67 -4.86 5.85
CA GLN A 119 -4.22 -5.94 5.02
C GLN A 119 -4.57 -5.42 3.63
N LYS A 120 -5.27 -4.28 3.56
CA LYS A 120 -5.69 -3.71 2.28
C LYS A 120 -4.50 -3.30 1.41
N TYR A 121 -3.47 -2.71 2.03
CA TYR A 121 -2.20 -2.42 1.35
C TYR A 121 -1.55 -3.67 0.77
N ASN A 122 -1.47 -4.76 1.54
CA ASN A 122 -0.85 -6.01 1.08
C ASN A 122 -1.63 -6.66 -0.07
N VAL A 123 -2.97 -6.61 -0.02
CA VAL A 123 -3.84 -7.06 -1.12
C VAL A 123 -3.58 -6.23 -2.38
N ASN A 124 -3.63 -4.90 -2.28
CA ASN A 124 -3.46 -4.01 -3.42
C ASN A 124 -2.03 -4.11 -4.00
N LYS A 125 -1.01 -4.29 -3.16
CA LYS A 125 0.37 -4.57 -3.58
C LYS A 125 0.48 -5.88 -4.36
N THR A 126 -0.22 -6.91 -3.92
CA THR A 126 -0.26 -8.22 -4.60
C THR A 126 -0.97 -8.12 -5.95
N ILE A 127 -2.11 -7.44 -6.00
CA ILE A 127 -2.86 -7.20 -7.24
C ILE A 127 -2.01 -6.43 -8.26
N LYS A 128 -1.29 -5.37 -7.84
CA LYS A 128 -0.38 -4.62 -8.71
C LYS A 128 0.71 -5.53 -9.31
N LYS A 129 1.35 -6.37 -8.48
CA LYS A 129 2.37 -7.34 -8.94
C LYS A 129 1.80 -8.35 -9.94
N VAL A 130 0.61 -8.88 -9.68
CA VAL A 130 -0.05 -9.86 -10.59
C VAL A 130 -0.41 -9.19 -11.92
N LYS A 131 -0.95 -7.97 -11.91
CA LYS A 131 -1.25 -7.21 -13.13
C LYS A 131 0.01 -6.94 -13.94
N GLN A 132 1.11 -6.50 -13.30
CA GLN A 132 2.39 -6.28 -13.97
C GLN A 132 2.94 -7.56 -14.60
N ARG A 133 2.87 -8.70 -13.91
CA ARG A 133 3.28 -9.99 -14.47
C ARG A 133 2.41 -10.39 -15.67
N ARG A 134 1.10 -10.19 -15.61
CA ARG A 134 0.20 -10.45 -16.74
C ARG A 134 0.51 -9.55 -17.94
N SER A 135 0.76 -8.26 -17.71
CA SER A 135 1.17 -7.33 -18.76
C SER A 135 2.55 -7.65 -19.34
N GLY A 136 3.51 -8.07 -18.50
CA GLY A 136 4.83 -8.55 -18.93
C GLY A 136 4.76 -9.84 -19.76
N ASN A 137 3.89 -10.77 -19.37
CA ASN A 137 3.62 -11.99 -20.12
C ASN A 137 2.85 -11.72 -21.44
N LEU A 138 2.14 -10.58 -21.56
CA LEU A 138 1.57 -10.13 -22.83
C LEU A 138 2.62 -9.51 -23.76
N SER A 139 3.73 -8.96 -23.23
CA SER A 139 4.86 -8.49 -24.04
C SER A 139 5.87 -9.59 -24.42
N GLU A 140 5.77 -10.78 -23.82
CA GLU A 140 6.68 -11.92 -24.09
C GLU A 140 6.05 -13.03 -24.94
N SER A 141 5.02 -12.68 -25.71
CA SER A 141 4.53 -13.48 -26.84
C SER A 141 4.61 -12.72 -28.16
N ILE A 142 5.64 -11.88 -28.33
CA ILE A 142 6.10 -11.52 -29.68
C ILE A 142 6.79 -12.76 -30.23
N ASN A 143 6.02 -13.67 -30.80
CA ASN A 143 6.55 -14.85 -31.48
C ASN A 143 7.35 -14.35 -32.70
N THR A 144 8.66 -14.17 -32.51
CA THR A 144 9.59 -13.70 -33.55
C THR A 144 9.67 -14.66 -34.74
N LYS A 145 9.07 -15.85 -34.66
CA LYS A 145 9.03 -16.83 -35.74
C LYS A 145 8.02 -16.52 -36.85
N ASN A 146 7.04 -15.63 -36.64
CA ASN A 146 5.91 -15.46 -37.58
C ASN A 146 5.72 -14.02 -38.04
N LYS A 147 6.76 -13.41 -38.62
CA LYS A 147 6.58 -12.20 -39.43
C LYS A 147 5.68 -12.53 -40.61
N CYS A 148 4.75 -11.62 -40.93
CA CYS A 148 3.90 -11.80 -42.11
C CYS A 148 4.76 -11.76 -43.38
N PRO A 149 4.74 -12.80 -44.25
CA PRO A 149 5.57 -12.86 -45.46
C PRO A 149 5.19 -11.83 -46.53
N ARG A 150 4.06 -11.11 -46.34
CA ARG A 150 3.59 -10.08 -47.29
C ARG A 150 3.97 -8.65 -46.88
N CYS A 151 3.99 -8.34 -45.59
CA CYS A 151 4.12 -6.96 -45.11
C CYS A 151 5.08 -6.80 -43.93
N ASP A 152 5.82 -7.85 -43.57
CA ASP A 152 6.79 -7.91 -42.46
C ASP A 152 6.26 -7.54 -41.07
N SER A 153 4.96 -7.31 -40.94
CA SER A 153 4.32 -7.01 -39.67
C SER A 153 4.48 -8.19 -38.70
N LYS A 154 4.82 -7.87 -37.45
CA LYS A 154 4.85 -8.81 -36.32
C LYS A 154 3.46 -9.02 -35.70
N GLN A 155 2.43 -8.34 -36.20
CA GLN A 155 1.07 -8.46 -35.71
C GLN A 155 0.37 -9.65 -36.39
N THR A 156 0.67 -10.86 -35.96
CA THR A 156 0.10 -12.11 -36.49
C THR A 156 -0.57 -12.90 -35.38
N ILE A 157 -1.74 -13.48 -35.65
CA ILE A 157 -2.52 -14.28 -34.69
C ILE A 157 -2.69 -15.72 -35.21
N LYS A 158 -2.86 -16.69 -34.31
CA LYS A 158 -3.19 -18.07 -34.69
C LYS A 158 -4.61 -18.13 -35.28
N TYR A 159 -4.76 -18.80 -36.41
CA TYR A 159 -6.01 -18.91 -37.18
C TYR A 159 -6.30 -20.37 -37.57
N GLY A 160 -6.18 -21.27 -36.58
CA GLY A 160 -6.42 -22.70 -36.75
C GLY A 160 -5.25 -23.47 -37.38
N TYR A 161 -5.56 -24.60 -38.01
CA TYR A 161 -4.59 -25.48 -38.64
C TYR A 161 -4.96 -25.70 -40.11
N PHE A 162 -3.95 -25.79 -40.97
CA PHE A 162 -4.11 -26.14 -42.38
C PHE A 162 -3.09 -27.23 -42.73
N GLN A 163 -3.57 -28.37 -43.23
CA GLN A 163 -2.74 -29.54 -43.52
C GLN A 163 -1.84 -29.98 -42.34
N GLY A 164 -2.37 -29.91 -41.12
CA GLY A 164 -1.65 -30.28 -39.90
C GLY A 164 -0.62 -29.25 -39.41
N LYS A 165 -0.34 -28.19 -40.18
CA LYS A 165 0.51 -27.07 -39.77
C LYS A 165 -0.31 -25.95 -39.13
N GLN A 166 0.27 -25.23 -38.17
CA GLN A 166 -0.37 -24.08 -37.55
C GLN A 166 -0.53 -22.95 -38.59
N ASN A 167 -1.76 -22.50 -38.79
CA ASN A 167 -2.09 -21.38 -39.67
C ASN A 167 -2.15 -20.08 -38.86
N TYR A 168 -1.71 -18.98 -39.48
CA TYR A 168 -1.66 -17.65 -38.91
C TYR A 168 -2.37 -16.64 -39.81
N LYS A 169 -2.95 -15.60 -39.22
CA LYS A 169 -3.56 -14.46 -39.92
C LYS A 169 -2.90 -13.16 -39.48
N CYS A 170 -2.42 -12.37 -40.44
CA CYS A 170 -1.86 -11.05 -40.17
C CYS A 170 -2.97 -10.05 -39.88
N GLN A 171 -2.85 -9.31 -38.78
CA GLN A 171 -3.78 -8.25 -38.39
C GLN A 171 -3.63 -6.97 -39.24
N ASN A 172 -2.45 -6.75 -39.84
CA ASN A 172 -2.18 -5.55 -40.64
C ASN A 172 -2.70 -5.63 -42.08
N CYS A 173 -2.50 -6.77 -42.76
CA CYS A 173 -2.86 -6.92 -44.18
C CYS A 173 -3.83 -8.07 -44.45
N GLY A 174 -4.30 -8.78 -43.42
CA GLY A 174 -5.25 -9.89 -43.55
C GLY A 174 -4.69 -11.20 -44.13
N THR A 175 -3.43 -11.22 -44.56
CA THR A 175 -2.78 -12.39 -45.18
C THR A 175 -2.76 -13.58 -44.22
N GLN A 176 -3.16 -14.75 -44.73
CA GLN A 176 -3.05 -16.03 -44.02
C GLN A 176 -1.83 -16.81 -44.51
N PHE A 177 -1.11 -17.46 -43.60
CA PHE A 177 0.09 -18.24 -43.92
C PHE A 177 0.34 -19.31 -42.85
N CYS A 178 0.95 -20.43 -43.25
CA CYS A 178 1.32 -21.50 -42.33
C CYS A 178 2.75 -21.31 -41.79
N GLU A 179 3.05 -21.89 -40.63
CA GLU A 179 4.43 -22.04 -40.16
C GLU A 179 5.25 -22.77 -41.22
N SER A 180 6.47 -22.29 -41.49
CA SER A 180 7.39 -22.91 -42.47
C SER A 180 7.82 -24.29 -41.98
#